data_AF-A0A402DP69-F1
#
_entry.id   AF-A0A402DP69-F1
#
_cell.length_a   1.000
_cell.length_b   1.000
_cell.length_c   1.000
_cell.angle_alpha   90.00
_cell.angle_beta   90.00
_cell.angle_gamma   90.00
#
_symmetry.space_group_name_H-M   'P 1'
#
loop_
_entity.id
_entity.type
_entity.pdbx_description
1 polymer ?
#
loop_
_entity_poly.entity_id
_entity_poly.type
_entity_poly.pdbx_seq_one_letter_code
_entity_poly.pdbx_strand_id
1 'polypeptide(L)'
;MSDLHVHRPEKVGDLVLVDAEAQQEHAATAQALLDALLDTPLHGPELQAAVARLARMGDEPMRQVGDAVGRILRRPAAALSGSEAGAAARAGTTLTAPGQLRAVVHALLAEQDDLRRENAAIRTEHDALWHAMVRLAEAAVLVRHLCDGLERHVAALRSQGRSDDAATLESDALFPVRRRHQDLTTQMAVAVQGYLALDVARTTNVELIEAVDRALDAATAHVGRS
;
A
#
# COMPACT_ATOMS: atom_id res chain seq x y z
N MET A 1 14.85 -28.53 19.80
CA MET A 1 14.69 -27.66 18.62
C MET A 1 13.20 -27.43 18.45
N SER A 2 12.71 -26.27 18.89
CA SER A 2 11.31 -25.89 18.66
C SER A 2 11.06 -25.85 17.16
N ASP A 3 10.06 -26.60 16.70
CA ASP A 3 9.75 -26.71 15.27
C ASP A 3 9.33 -25.32 14.75
N LEU A 4 10.13 -24.74 13.87
CA LEU A 4 9.91 -23.40 13.36
C LEU A 4 8.84 -23.48 12.26
N HIS A 5 7.62 -23.05 12.57
CA HIS A 5 6.55 -23.03 11.58
C HIS A 5 6.79 -21.89 10.59
N VAL A 6 7.20 -22.22 9.36
CA VAL A 6 7.44 -21.26 8.27
C VAL A 6 6.17 -21.13 7.42
N HIS A 7 5.77 -19.89 7.13
CA HIS A 7 4.56 -19.60 6.35
C HIS A 7 4.84 -19.60 4.84
N ARG A 8 3.77 -19.67 4.04
CA ARG A 8 3.87 -19.52 2.58
C ARG A 8 4.27 -18.08 2.21
N PRO A 9 4.88 -17.86 1.02
CA PRO A 9 5.16 -16.52 0.52
C PRO A 9 3.93 -15.61 0.53
N GLU A 10 4.12 -14.36 0.94
CA GLU A 10 3.06 -13.35 0.97
C GLU A 10 2.94 -12.73 -0.42
N LYS A 11 1.72 -12.73 -0.99
CA LYS A 11 1.48 -12.31 -2.37
C LYS A 11 0.28 -11.37 -2.51
N VAL A 12 0.35 -10.51 -3.51
CA VAL A 12 -0.77 -9.69 -4.00
C VAL A 12 -0.94 -9.97 -5.48
N GLY A 13 -1.94 -10.78 -5.84
CA GLY A 13 -2.04 -11.34 -7.20
C GLY A 13 -0.79 -12.18 -7.52
N ASP A 14 -0.10 -11.85 -8.61
CA ASP A 14 1.15 -12.51 -9.01
C ASP A 14 2.40 -11.90 -8.36
N LEU A 15 2.25 -10.78 -7.65
CA LEU A 15 3.35 -10.05 -7.03
C LEU A 15 3.73 -10.70 -5.69
N VAL A 16 5.01 -11.05 -5.53
CA VAL A 16 5.56 -11.58 -4.28
C VAL A 16 6.05 -10.41 -3.43
N LEU A 17 5.44 -10.23 -2.26
CA LEU A 17 5.86 -9.21 -1.28
C LEU A 17 6.91 -9.76 -0.32
N VAL A 18 6.77 -11.03 0.08
CA VAL A 18 7.75 -11.74 0.92
C VAL A 18 7.93 -13.13 0.34
N ASP A 19 9.13 -13.43 -0.15
CA ASP A 19 9.44 -14.73 -0.73
C ASP A 19 9.72 -15.81 0.32
N ALA A 20 9.98 -17.04 -0.12
CA ALA A 20 10.19 -18.17 0.79
C ALA A 20 11.48 -18.07 1.62
N GLU A 21 12.51 -17.40 1.09
CA GLU A 21 13.78 -17.19 1.80
C GLU A 21 13.59 -16.16 2.90
N ALA A 22 12.96 -15.02 2.58
CA ALA A 22 12.60 -13.98 3.54
C ALA A 22 11.64 -14.52 4.62
N GLN A 23 10.70 -15.41 4.27
CA GLN A 23 9.86 -16.12 5.26
C GLN A 23 10.70 -16.89 6.29
N GLN A 24 11.73 -17.62 5.83
CA GLN A 24 12.61 -18.37 6.74
C GLN A 24 13.44 -17.44 7.61
N GLU A 25 13.97 -16.36 7.05
CA GLU A 25 14.74 -15.36 7.80
C GLU A 25 13.89 -14.68 8.87
N HIS A 26 12.67 -14.26 8.53
CA HIS A 26 11.73 -13.68 9.49
C HIS A 26 11.29 -14.67 10.55
N ALA A 27 11.11 -15.95 10.21
CA ALA A 27 10.82 -16.98 11.19
C ALA A 27 12.00 -17.15 12.19
N ALA A 28 13.24 -17.22 11.71
CA ALA A 28 14.42 -17.27 12.56
C ALA A 28 14.55 -16.03 13.46
N THR A 29 14.30 -14.84 12.90
CA THR A 29 14.30 -13.58 13.64
C THR A 29 13.21 -13.55 14.71
N ALA A 30 11.99 -14.00 14.40
CA ALA A 30 10.90 -14.10 15.36
C ALA A 30 11.24 -15.05 16.50
N GLN A 31 11.89 -16.18 16.21
CA GLN A 31 12.29 -17.14 17.25
C GLN A 31 13.31 -16.50 18.21
N ALA A 32 14.33 -15.81 17.70
CA ALA A 32 15.30 -15.12 18.54
C ALA A 32 14.64 -14.02 19.42
N LEU A 33 13.69 -13.27 18.85
CA LEU A 33 12.93 -12.26 19.59
C LEU A 33 12.01 -12.88 20.65
N LEU A 34 11.38 -14.01 20.34
CA LEU A 34 10.55 -14.77 21.27
C LEU A 34 11.40 -15.29 22.44
N ASP A 35 12.54 -15.90 22.15
CA ASP A 35 13.44 -16.44 23.19
C ASP A 35 13.88 -15.31 24.15
N ALA A 36 14.25 -14.14 23.62
CA ALA A 36 14.57 -12.98 24.43
C ALA A 36 13.38 -12.46 25.26
N LEU A 37 12.18 -12.46 24.69
CA LEU A 37 10.96 -12.05 25.40
C LEU A 37 10.64 -13.01 26.55
N LEU A 38 10.79 -14.32 26.33
CA LEU A 38 10.49 -15.36 27.31
C LEU A 38 11.53 -15.49 28.43
N ASP A 39 12.76 -15.00 28.20
CA ASP A 39 13.79 -14.89 29.24
C ASP A 39 13.54 -13.72 30.21
N THR A 40 12.63 -12.81 29.85
CA THR A 40 12.28 -11.64 30.67
C THR A 40 11.30 -12.02 31.78
N PRO A 41 11.39 -11.44 33.00
CA PRO A 41 10.43 -11.70 34.07
C PRO A 41 8.98 -11.34 33.68
N LEU A 42 8.06 -12.30 33.85
CA LEU A 42 6.63 -12.20 33.46
C LEU A 42 5.91 -10.97 34.04
N HIS A 43 6.23 -10.58 35.27
CA HIS A 43 5.59 -9.46 35.96
C HIS A 43 6.48 -8.21 36.03
N GLY A 44 7.42 -8.08 35.10
CA GLY A 44 8.41 -7.00 35.08
C GLY A 44 8.09 -5.87 34.09
N PRO A 45 8.58 -4.64 34.34
CA PRO A 45 8.50 -3.54 33.38
C PRO A 45 9.25 -3.83 32.08
N GLU A 46 10.23 -4.73 32.11
CA GLU A 46 11.01 -5.16 30.95
C GLU A 46 10.15 -5.90 29.92
N LEU A 47 9.26 -6.81 30.37
CA LEU A 47 8.33 -7.51 29.47
C LEU A 47 7.38 -6.51 28.80
N GLN A 48 6.82 -5.59 29.59
CA GLN A 48 5.94 -4.54 29.09
C GLN A 48 6.64 -3.66 28.05
N ALA A 49 7.90 -3.29 28.29
CA ALA A 49 8.70 -2.51 27.33
C ALA A 49 8.98 -3.30 26.04
N ALA A 50 9.27 -4.60 26.16
CA ALA A 50 9.48 -5.48 25.01
C ALA A 50 8.20 -5.64 24.18
N VAL A 51 7.06 -5.92 24.81
CA VAL A 51 5.75 -6.01 24.13
C VAL A 51 5.38 -4.67 23.50
N ALA A 52 5.60 -3.55 24.17
CA ALA A 52 5.34 -2.22 23.61
C ALA A 52 6.21 -1.93 22.37
N ARG A 53 7.43 -2.47 22.31
CA ARG A 53 8.27 -2.38 21.10
C ARG A 53 7.72 -3.25 19.97
N LEU A 54 7.27 -4.46 20.27
CA LEU A 54 6.61 -5.35 19.30
C LEU A 54 5.31 -4.74 18.76
N ALA A 55 4.51 -4.12 19.62
CA ALA A 55 3.26 -3.46 19.26
C ALA A 55 3.44 -2.25 18.31
N ARG A 56 4.65 -1.69 18.23
CA ARG A 56 5.01 -0.60 17.30
C ARG A 56 5.68 -1.10 16.02
N MET A 57 5.88 -2.41 15.86
CA MET A 57 6.52 -2.97 14.66
C MET A 57 5.69 -2.70 13.41
N GLY A 58 6.28 -2.05 12.41
CA GLY A 58 5.58 -1.68 11.19
C GLY A 58 4.87 -0.32 11.26
N ASP A 59 5.09 0.49 12.29
CA ASP A 59 4.50 1.85 12.37
C ASP A 59 4.97 2.72 11.21
N GLU A 60 6.26 2.64 10.86
CA GLU A 60 6.82 3.41 9.76
C GLU A 60 6.22 3.04 8.39
N PRO A 61 6.17 1.78 7.95
CA PRO A 61 5.51 1.45 6.70
C PRO A 61 4.01 1.75 6.71
N MET A 62 3.30 1.60 7.84
CA MET A 62 1.90 2.04 7.96
C MET A 62 1.75 3.55 7.69
N ARG A 63 2.63 4.36 8.27
CA ARG A 63 2.68 5.81 8.02
C ARG A 63 2.92 6.12 6.54
N GLN A 64 3.86 5.41 5.91
CA GLN A 64 4.18 5.59 4.49
C GLN A 64 3.01 5.24 3.57
N VAL A 65 2.27 4.15 3.88
CA VAL A 65 1.01 3.82 3.20
C VAL A 65 0.00 4.95 3.36
N GLY A 66 -0.19 5.45 4.59
CA GLY A 66 -1.10 6.57 4.86
C GLY A 66 -0.72 7.84 4.10
N ASP A 67 0.57 8.18 4.04
CA ASP A 67 1.08 9.34 3.30
C ASP A 67 0.87 9.19 1.79
N ALA A 68 1.06 7.98 1.25
CA ALA A 68 0.80 7.68 -0.17
C ALA A 68 -0.70 7.79 -0.49
N VAL A 69 -1.57 7.13 0.28
CA VAL A 69 -3.03 7.20 0.11
C VAL A 69 -3.54 8.64 0.27
N GLY A 70 -3.00 9.39 1.23
CA GLY A 70 -3.34 10.80 1.43
C GLY A 70 -3.01 11.68 0.23
N ARG A 71 -1.91 11.39 -0.48
CA ARG A 71 -1.58 12.08 -1.74
C ARG A 71 -2.54 11.67 -2.86
N ILE A 72 -2.87 10.38 -2.99
CA ILE A 72 -3.85 9.88 -3.97
C ILE A 72 -5.20 10.59 -3.81
N LEU A 73 -5.70 10.72 -2.58
CA LEU A 73 -6.98 11.37 -2.31
C LEU A 73 -6.94 12.90 -2.52
N ARG A 74 -5.78 13.53 -2.32
CA ARG A 74 -5.59 14.98 -2.51
C ARG A 74 -5.22 15.34 -3.94
N ARG A 75 -4.96 14.37 -4.81
CA ARG A 75 -4.77 14.63 -6.24
C ARG A 75 -6.01 15.32 -6.76
N PRO A 76 -5.91 16.55 -7.26
CA PRO A 76 -7.03 17.18 -7.90
C PRO A 76 -7.45 16.25 -9.03
N ALA A 77 -8.73 15.90 -9.08
CA ALA A 77 -9.33 15.31 -10.25
C ALA A 77 -9.32 16.36 -11.37
N ALA A 78 -8.13 16.76 -11.84
CA ALA A 78 -7.95 17.74 -12.91
C ALA A 78 -8.65 17.25 -14.19
N ALA A 79 -8.92 15.95 -14.30
CA ALA A 79 -9.76 15.34 -15.33
C ALA A 79 -11.29 15.60 -15.18
N LEU A 80 -11.80 16.04 -14.02
CA LEU A 80 -13.22 16.36 -13.82
C LEU A 80 -13.56 17.84 -14.06
N SER A 81 -12.55 18.70 -14.17
CA SER A 81 -12.72 20.09 -14.59
C SER A 81 -12.42 20.22 -16.07
N GLY A 82 -13.02 19.34 -16.89
CA GLY A 82 -13.03 19.55 -18.32
C GLY A 82 -13.65 20.92 -18.57
N SER A 83 -12.82 21.89 -18.98
CA SER A 83 -13.34 23.12 -19.56
C SER A 83 -14.37 22.72 -20.63
N GLU A 84 -15.54 23.38 -20.66
CA GLU A 84 -16.57 23.11 -21.66
C GLU A 84 -15.99 23.09 -23.09
N ALA A 85 -14.91 23.85 -23.33
CA ALA A 85 -14.15 23.85 -24.57
C ALA A 85 -13.47 22.51 -24.90
N GLY A 86 -12.87 21.83 -23.92
CA GLY A 86 -12.25 20.50 -24.10
C GLY A 86 -13.29 19.40 -24.27
N ALA A 87 -14.42 19.49 -23.58
CA ALA A 87 -15.56 18.58 -23.77
C ALA A 87 -16.20 18.74 -25.16
N ALA A 88 -16.39 19.97 -25.64
CA ALA A 88 -16.87 20.26 -26.98
C ALA A 88 -15.90 19.75 -28.07
N ALA A 89 -14.59 19.93 -27.88
CA ALA A 89 -13.58 19.42 -28.79
C ALA A 89 -13.58 17.88 -28.88
N ARG A 90 -13.68 17.19 -27.73
CA ARG A 90 -13.82 15.72 -27.67
C ARG A 90 -15.11 15.21 -28.32
N ALA A 91 -16.17 16.02 -28.31
CA ALA A 91 -17.46 15.71 -28.93
C ALA A 91 -17.49 15.97 -30.45
N GLY A 92 -16.42 16.51 -31.05
CA GLY A 92 -16.34 16.75 -32.49
C GLY A 92 -17.30 17.83 -33.01
N THR A 93 -17.72 18.79 -32.17
CA THR A 93 -18.54 19.90 -32.65
C THR A 93 -17.76 20.80 -33.61
N THR A 94 -18.39 21.12 -34.74
CA THR A 94 -17.82 21.96 -35.80
C THR A 94 -17.63 23.39 -35.28
N LEU A 95 -16.40 23.73 -34.87
CA LEU A 95 -16.04 25.09 -34.44
C LEU A 95 -15.74 25.93 -35.68
N THR A 96 -16.71 26.74 -36.12
CA THR A 96 -16.67 27.44 -37.41
C THR A 96 -15.87 28.74 -37.43
N ALA A 97 -15.19 29.13 -36.33
CA ALA A 97 -14.36 30.33 -36.27
C ALA A 97 -12.88 29.99 -36.01
N PRO A 98 -11.92 30.45 -36.84
CA PRO A 98 -10.47 30.18 -36.67
C PRO A 98 -9.90 30.55 -35.30
N GLY A 99 -10.44 31.59 -34.65
CA GLY A 99 -10.05 32.00 -33.29
C GLY A 99 -10.52 31.02 -32.21
N GLN A 100 -11.70 30.40 -32.37
CA GLN A 100 -12.22 29.40 -31.44
C GLN A 100 -11.44 28.09 -31.55
N LEU A 101 -11.08 27.69 -32.77
CA LEU A 101 -10.30 26.48 -33.01
C LEU A 101 -8.90 26.57 -32.38
N ARG A 102 -8.22 27.72 -32.50
CA ARG A 102 -6.92 27.95 -31.86
C ARG A 102 -6.99 27.89 -30.33
N ALA A 103 -8.05 28.46 -29.74
CA ALA A 103 -8.28 28.39 -28.30
C ALA A 103 -8.51 26.95 -27.83
N VAL A 104 -9.26 26.16 -28.60
CA VAL A 104 -9.46 24.73 -28.32
C VAL A 104 -8.17 23.92 -28.43
N VAL A 105 -7.37 24.13 -29.47
CA VAL A 105 -6.07 23.45 -29.61
C VAL A 105 -5.15 23.76 -28.42
N HIS A 106 -5.07 25.03 -27.99
CA HIS A 106 -4.28 25.39 -26.80
C HIS A 106 -4.82 24.75 -25.52
N ALA A 107 -6.14 24.68 -25.33
CA ALA A 107 -6.74 24.02 -24.18
C ALA A 107 -6.45 22.51 -24.14
N LEU A 108 -6.57 21.84 -25.28
CA LEU A 108 -6.26 20.40 -25.41
C LEU A 108 -4.78 20.11 -25.13
N LEU A 109 -3.85 20.92 -25.65
CA LEU A 109 -2.42 20.77 -25.36
C LEU A 109 -2.13 20.95 -23.85
N ALA A 110 -2.77 21.93 -23.20
CA ALA A 110 -2.63 22.14 -21.76
C ALA A 110 -3.15 20.94 -20.94
N GLU A 111 -4.34 20.43 -21.28
CA GLU A 111 -4.94 19.25 -20.66
C GLU A 111 -4.04 18.01 -20.84
N GLN A 112 -3.45 17.85 -22.02
CA GLN A 112 -2.50 16.77 -22.29
C GLN A 112 -1.24 16.87 -21.42
N ASP A 113 -0.67 18.06 -21.29
CA ASP A 113 0.51 18.29 -20.45
C ASP A 113 0.21 18.05 -18.96
N ASP A 114 -0.99 18.42 -18.50
CA ASP A 114 -1.47 18.10 -17.15
C ASP A 114 -1.56 16.59 -16.94
N LEU A 115 -2.18 15.85 -17.87
CA LEU A 115 -2.28 14.38 -17.79
C LEU A 115 -0.91 13.69 -17.79
N ARG A 116 0.06 14.20 -18.56
CA ARG A 116 1.45 13.69 -18.57
C ARG A 116 2.16 13.94 -17.24
N ARG A 117 2.01 15.14 -16.66
CA ARG A 117 2.55 15.45 -15.33
C ARG A 117 1.94 14.56 -14.27
N GLU A 118 0.63 14.36 -14.31
CA GLU A 118 -0.09 13.53 -13.36
C GLU A 118 0.35 12.06 -13.45
N ASN A 119 0.52 11.51 -14.65
CA ASN A 119 1.05 10.15 -14.84
C ASN A 119 2.47 9.98 -14.29
N ALA A 120 3.33 11.00 -14.41
CA ALA A 120 4.65 10.96 -13.81
C ALA A 120 4.57 10.94 -12.28
N ALA A 121 3.65 11.72 -11.68
CA ALA A 121 3.42 11.71 -10.25
C ALA A 121 2.83 10.36 -9.79
N ILE A 122 1.88 9.79 -10.53
CA ILE A 122 1.25 8.50 -10.22
C ILE A 122 2.29 7.40 -10.15
N ARG A 123 3.22 7.34 -11.10
CA ARG A 123 4.31 6.37 -11.10
C ARG A 123 5.19 6.49 -9.85
N THR A 124 5.59 7.71 -9.48
CA THR A 124 6.38 7.94 -8.25
C THR A 124 5.64 7.47 -6.99
N GLU A 125 4.34 7.72 -6.90
CA GLU A 125 3.54 7.27 -5.76
C GLU A 125 3.29 5.76 -5.74
N HIS A 126 3.12 5.17 -6.92
CA HIS A 126 2.99 3.73 -7.10
C HIS A 126 4.25 3.01 -6.60
N ASP A 127 5.44 3.46 -7.01
CA ASP A 127 6.71 2.91 -6.56
C ASP A 127 6.90 3.07 -5.04
N ALA A 128 6.54 4.23 -4.50
CA ALA A 128 6.59 4.47 -3.05
C ALA A 128 5.64 3.53 -2.27
N LEU A 129 4.42 3.34 -2.77
CA LEU A 129 3.42 2.47 -2.15
C LEU A 129 3.83 1.00 -2.23
N TRP A 130 4.41 0.57 -3.35
CA TRP A 130 4.98 -0.77 -3.51
C TRP A 130 6.03 -1.05 -2.43
N HIS A 131 7.02 -0.16 -2.26
CA HIS A 131 8.05 -0.34 -1.24
C HIS A 131 7.48 -0.33 0.19
N ALA A 132 6.49 0.51 0.46
CA ALA A 132 5.81 0.52 1.75
C ALA A 132 5.05 -0.79 2.01
N MET A 133 4.38 -1.34 0.99
CA MET A 133 3.70 -2.63 1.07
C MET A 133 4.67 -3.78 1.36
N VAL A 134 5.80 -3.88 0.67
CA VAL A 134 6.81 -4.92 0.95
C VAL A 134 7.21 -4.89 2.43
N ARG A 135 7.59 -3.72 2.94
CA ARG A 135 7.98 -3.55 4.36
C ARG A 135 6.85 -3.83 5.35
N LEU A 136 5.62 -3.52 4.98
CA LEU A 136 4.45 -3.81 5.80
C LEU A 136 4.19 -5.33 5.86
N ALA A 137 4.42 -6.04 4.75
CA ALA A 137 4.28 -7.49 4.66
C ALA A 137 5.36 -8.20 5.49
N GLU A 138 6.62 -7.77 5.38
CA GLU A 138 7.73 -8.26 6.21
C GLU A 138 7.40 -8.12 7.71
N ALA A 139 6.90 -6.96 8.12
CA ALA A 139 6.48 -6.72 9.50
C ALA A 139 5.31 -7.64 9.91
N ALA A 140 4.30 -7.81 9.05
CA ALA A 140 3.17 -8.70 9.33
C ALA A 140 3.62 -10.15 9.51
N VAL A 141 4.48 -10.66 8.63
CA VAL A 141 5.05 -12.01 8.70
C VAL A 141 5.84 -12.22 10.00
N LEU A 142 6.72 -11.29 10.34
CA LEU A 142 7.50 -11.37 11.56
C LEU A 142 6.61 -11.39 12.82
N VAL A 143 5.61 -10.51 12.89
CA VAL A 143 4.63 -10.47 14.01
C VAL A 143 3.79 -11.75 14.04
N ARG A 144 3.45 -12.33 12.88
CA ARG A 144 2.72 -13.60 12.80
C ARG A 144 3.50 -14.76 13.41
N HIS A 145 4.78 -14.89 13.09
CA HIS A 145 5.63 -15.91 13.70
C HIS A 145 5.77 -15.73 15.22
N LEU A 146 5.81 -14.48 15.70
CA LEU A 146 5.78 -14.18 17.13
C LEU A 146 4.47 -14.61 17.79
N CYS A 147 3.32 -14.37 17.15
CA CYS A 147 2.02 -14.89 17.62
C CYS A 147 2.06 -16.41 17.75
N ASP A 148 2.47 -17.13 16.70
CA ASP A 148 2.50 -18.60 16.70
C ASP A 148 3.45 -19.15 17.77
N GLY A 149 4.57 -18.47 18.02
CA GLY A 149 5.50 -18.78 19.09
C GLY A 149 4.90 -18.59 20.49
N LEU A 150 4.30 -17.44 20.73
CA LEU A 150 3.64 -17.13 22.01
C LEU A 150 2.47 -18.07 22.29
N GLU A 151 1.67 -18.40 21.28
CA GLU A 151 0.56 -19.37 21.39
C GLU A 151 1.05 -20.75 21.85
N ARG A 152 2.12 -21.25 21.22
CA ARG A 152 2.74 -22.52 21.61
C ARG A 152 3.26 -22.48 23.04
N HIS A 153 3.90 -21.38 23.44
CA HIS A 153 4.44 -21.25 24.78
C HIS A 153 3.34 -21.15 25.85
N VAL A 154 2.29 -20.36 25.60
CA VAL A 154 1.11 -20.28 26.46
C VAL A 154 0.45 -21.67 26.62
N ALA A 155 0.30 -22.42 25.53
CA ALA A 155 -0.23 -23.79 25.58
C ALA A 155 0.68 -24.73 26.39
N ALA A 156 2.00 -24.62 26.25
CA ALA A 156 2.96 -25.39 27.02
C ALA A 156 2.86 -25.10 28.53
N LEU A 157 2.80 -23.83 28.93
CA LEU A 157 2.63 -23.43 30.34
C LEU A 157 1.35 -24.02 30.95
N ARG A 158 0.23 -23.97 30.21
CA ARG A 158 -1.04 -24.60 30.64
C ARG A 158 -0.89 -26.10 30.86
N SER A 159 -0.22 -26.79 29.94
CA SER A 159 0.00 -28.25 30.06
C SER A 159 0.89 -28.63 31.25
N GLN A 160 1.75 -27.71 31.71
CA GLN A 160 2.61 -27.88 32.88
C GLN A 160 1.92 -27.50 34.20
N GLY A 161 0.64 -27.11 34.17
CA GLY A 161 -0.11 -26.64 35.34
C GLY A 161 0.21 -25.20 35.76
N ARG A 162 1.01 -24.47 34.99
CA ARG A 162 1.36 -23.05 35.22
C ARG A 162 0.30 -22.13 34.62
N SER A 163 -0.94 -22.30 35.05
CA SER A 163 -2.10 -21.59 34.47
C SER A 163 -2.05 -20.08 34.67
N ASP A 164 -1.56 -19.61 35.82
CA ASP A 164 -1.45 -18.18 36.13
C ASP A 164 -0.43 -17.50 35.22
N ASP A 165 0.77 -18.08 35.09
CA ASP A 165 1.81 -17.58 34.16
C ASP A 165 1.31 -17.56 32.71
N ALA A 166 0.57 -18.60 32.30
CA ALA A 166 -0.01 -18.67 30.96
C ALA A 166 -1.05 -17.56 30.73
N ALA A 167 -1.91 -17.29 31.72
CA ALA A 167 -2.90 -16.23 31.65
C ALA A 167 -2.25 -14.84 31.59
N THR A 168 -1.18 -14.62 32.36
CA THR A 168 -0.39 -13.38 32.31
C THR A 168 0.26 -13.22 30.93
N LEU A 169 0.97 -14.21 30.42
CA LEU A 169 1.62 -14.10 29.11
C LEU A 169 0.60 -13.91 27.98
N GLU A 170 -0.57 -14.54 28.08
CA GLU A 170 -1.65 -14.37 27.13
C GLU A 170 -2.19 -12.93 27.12
N SER A 171 -2.51 -12.40 28.30
CA SER A 171 -2.99 -11.03 28.50
C SER A 171 -1.95 -9.99 28.07
N ASP A 172 -0.73 -10.13 28.57
CA ASP A 172 0.25 -9.05 28.58
C ASP A 172 1.14 -9.06 27.32
N ALA A 173 1.22 -10.19 26.60
CA ALA A 173 2.00 -10.30 25.36
C ALA A 173 1.19 -10.80 24.17
N LEU A 174 0.53 -11.96 24.26
CA LEU A 174 -0.10 -12.58 23.09
C LEU A 174 -1.23 -11.73 22.51
N PHE A 175 -2.13 -11.18 23.34
CA PHE A 175 -3.21 -10.34 22.86
C PHE A 175 -2.73 -9.05 22.17
N PRO A 176 -1.81 -8.26 22.76
CA PRO A 176 -1.21 -7.11 22.06
C PRO A 176 -0.56 -7.47 20.72
N VAL A 177 0.22 -8.55 20.67
CA VAL A 177 0.93 -8.97 19.45
C VAL A 177 -0.05 -9.45 18.37
N ARG A 178 -1.10 -10.19 18.73
CA ARG A 178 -2.18 -10.58 17.80
C ARG A 178 -2.95 -9.39 17.24
N ARG A 179 -3.30 -8.43 18.10
CA ARG A 179 -3.93 -7.17 17.68
C ARG A 179 -3.03 -6.46 16.67
N ARG A 180 -1.72 -6.38 16.94
CA ARG A 180 -0.78 -5.75 16.03
C ARG A 180 -0.72 -6.45 14.67
N HIS A 181 -0.71 -7.79 14.63
CA HIS A 181 -0.77 -8.54 13.39
C HIS A 181 -2.04 -8.22 12.58
N GLN A 182 -3.20 -8.15 13.25
CA GLN A 182 -4.46 -7.79 12.61
C GLN A 182 -4.44 -6.37 12.04
N ASP A 183 -3.88 -5.41 12.78
CA ASP A 183 -3.74 -4.02 12.31
C ASP A 183 -2.85 -3.95 11.06
N LEU A 184 -1.70 -4.66 11.05
CA LEU A 184 -0.79 -4.73 9.90
C LEU A 184 -1.47 -5.32 8.66
N THR A 185 -2.21 -6.42 8.84
CA THR A 185 -2.93 -7.08 7.75
C THR A 185 -4.05 -6.20 7.19
N THR A 186 -4.74 -5.47 8.07
CA THR A 186 -5.80 -4.52 7.66
C THR A 186 -5.20 -3.39 6.82
N GLN A 187 -4.07 -2.83 7.25
CA GLN A 187 -3.40 -1.77 6.49
C GLN A 187 -2.81 -2.28 5.17
N MET A 188 -2.38 -3.55 5.11
CA MET A 188 -1.97 -4.17 3.84
C MET A 188 -3.13 -4.18 2.84
N ALA A 189 -4.32 -4.59 3.27
CA ALA A 189 -5.49 -4.61 2.40
C ALA A 189 -5.81 -3.20 1.84
N VAL A 190 -5.71 -2.16 2.68
CA VAL A 190 -5.87 -0.76 2.24
C VAL A 190 -4.78 -0.34 1.26
N ALA A 191 -3.53 -0.71 1.52
CA ALA A 191 -2.39 -0.40 0.65
C ALA A 191 -2.56 -1.03 -0.73
N VAL A 192 -2.96 -2.31 -0.79
CA VAL A 192 -3.26 -3.03 -2.03
C VAL A 192 -4.35 -2.32 -2.84
N GLN A 193 -5.43 -1.87 -2.18
CA GLN A 193 -6.49 -1.12 -2.86
C GLN A 193 -5.99 0.20 -3.43
N GLY A 194 -5.17 0.93 -2.68
CA GLY A 194 -4.52 2.16 -3.16
C GLY A 194 -3.63 1.91 -4.38
N TYR A 195 -2.86 0.83 -4.35
CA TYR A 195 -1.96 0.43 -5.44
C TYR A 195 -2.72 0.13 -6.73
N LEU A 196 -3.78 -0.66 -6.66
CA LEU A 196 -4.62 -0.97 -7.82
C LEU A 196 -5.37 0.26 -8.35
N ALA A 197 -5.79 1.16 -7.46
CA ALA A 197 -6.45 2.40 -7.85
C ALA A 197 -5.50 3.33 -8.66
N LEU A 198 -4.22 3.38 -8.30
CA LEU A 198 -3.20 4.11 -9.06
C LEU A 198 -3.03 3.54 -10.48
N ASP A 199 -3.05 2.22 -10.63
CA ASP A 199 -2.94 1.57 -11.95
C ASP A 199 -4.13 1.90 -12.85
N VAL A 200 -5.34 1.87 -12.30
CA VAL A 200 -6.55 2.28 -13.04
C VAL A 200 -6.45 3.75 -13.44
N ALA A 201 -6.08 4.64 -12.51
CA ALA A 201 -5.95 6.07 -12.78
C ALA A 201 -4.91 6.35 -13.89
N ARG A 202 -3.75 5.69 -13.83
CA ARG A 202 -2.70 5.80 -14.85
C ARG A 202 -3.20 5.37 -16.21
N THR A 203 -3.89 4.23 -16.28
CA THR A 203 -4.42 3.67 -17.53
C THR A 203 -5.45 4.61 -18.15
N THR A 204 -6.39 5.12 -17.34
CA THR A 204 -7.36 6.13 -17.77
C THR A 204 -6.69 7.38 -18.33
N ASN A 205 -5.64 7.89 -17.67
CA ASN A 205 -4.91 9.07 -18.16
C ASN A 205 -4.21 8.81 -19.51
N VAL A 206 -3.70 7.60 -19.75
CA VAL A 206 -3.11 7.22 -21.04
C VAL A 206 -4.19 7.26 -22.14
N GLU A 207 -5.36 6.66 -21.90
CA GLU A 207 -6.47 6.67 -22.85
C GLU A 207 -6.96 8.09 -23.16
N LEU A 208 -6.98 8.97 -22.15
CA LEU A 208 -7.33 10.38 -22.33
C LEU A 208 -6.28 11.14 -23.17
N ILE A 209 -4.99 10.91 -22.94
CA ILE A 209 -3.91 11.50 -23.77
C ILE A 209 -4.08 11.10 -25.23
N GLU A 210 -4.35 9.82 -25.51
CA GLU A 210 -4.58 9.34 -26.87
C GLU A 210 -5.84 9.93 -27.50
N ALA A 211 -6.91 10.14 -26.72
CA ALA A 211 -8.11 10.81 -27.20
C ALA A 211 -7.83 12.29 -27.55
N VAL A 212 -7.02 12.97 -26.74
CA VAL A 212 -6.57 14.34 -27.02
C VAL A 212 -5.71 14.40 -28.29
N ASP A 213 -4.78 13.46 -28.49
CA ASP A 213 -3.96 13.38 -29.71
C ASP A 213 -4.85 13.27 -30.96
N ARG A 214 -5.84 12.35 -30.95
CA ARG A 214 -6.80 12.21 -32.05
C ARG A 214 -7.60 13.49 -32.32
N ALA A 215 -7.99 14.22 -31.28
CA ALA A 215 -8.71 15.48 -31.43
C ALA A 215 -7.83 16.60 -32.03
N LEU A 216 -6.56 16.66 -31.64
CA LEU A 216 -5.58 17.60 -32.20
C LEU A 216 -5.30 17.31 -33.69
N ASP A 217 -5.16 16.05 -34.07
CA ASP A 217 -5.00 15.64 -35.47
C ASP A 217 -6.23 16.04 -36.31
N ALA A 218 -7.44 15.84 -35.79
CA ALA A 218 -8.67 16.24 -36.46
C ALA A 218 -8.77 17.77 -36.63
N ALA A 219 -8.41 18.54 -35.60
CA ALA A 219 -8.42 20.00 -35.62
C ALA A 219 -7.44 20.58 -36.65
N THR A 220 -6.21 20.05 -36.71
CA THR A 220 -5.19 20.50 -37.67
C THR A 220 -5.54 20.13 -39.11
N ALA A 221 -6.12 18.94 -39.34
CA ALA A 221 -6.61 18.52 -40.64
C ALA A 221 -7.80 19.36 -41.14
N HIS A 222 -8.55 20.02 -40.26
CA HIS A 222 -9.60 20.97 -40.64
C HIS A 222 -9.02 22.32 -41.08
N VAL A 223 -7.98 22.81 -40.39
CA VAL A 223 -7.25 24.04 -40.78
C VAL A 223 -6.60 23.91 -42.15
N GLY A 224 -5.97 22.76 -42.44
CA GLY A 224 -5.27 22.56 -43.71
C GLY A 224 -6.17 22.38 -44.95
N ARG A 225 -7.49 22.20 -44.75
CA ARG A 225 -8.49 22.06 -45.82
C ARG A 225 -9.29 23.34 -46.11
N SER A 226 -9.12 24.37 -45.29
CA SER A 226 -9.78 25.69 -45.42
C SER A 226 -8.83 26.69 -46.05
#